data_AF-A0A953HCU2-F1
#
_entry.id   AF-A0A953HCU2-F1
#
_cell.length_a   1.000
_cell.length_b   1.000
_cell.length_c   1.000
_cell.angle_alpha   90.00
_cell.angle_beta   90.00
_cell.angle_gamma   90.00
#
_symmetry.space_group_name_H-M   'P 1'
#
loop_
_entity.id
_entity.type
_entity.pdbx_description
1 polymer ?
#
loop_
_entity_poly.entity_id
_entity_poly.type
_entity_poly.pdbx_seq_one_letter_code
_entity_poly.pdbx_strand_id
1 'polypeptide(L)'
;MPPARITWKKKTIWRILDVEKNTGIALTESLAMQPASSVSGYYFAHPESKYFGLGKILEDQLEDYADRKGISIDKARRWLSPNLF
;
A
#
# COMPACT_ATOMS: atom_id res chain seq x y z
N MET A 1 12.19 8.51 8.01
CA MET A 1 11.38 8.32 6.78
C MET A 1 10.35 7.24 7.07
N PRO A 2 9.05 7.44 6.77
CA PRO A 2 8.02 6.46 7.10
C PRO A 2 8.20 5.14 6.32
N PRO A 3 7.72 4.01 6.85
CA PRO A 3 7.68 2.74 6.12
C PRO A 3 6.83 2.86 4.85
N ALA A 4 7.03 1.93 3.91
CA ALA A 4 6.36 1.93 2.61
C ALA A 4 4.84 2.13 2.72
N ARG A 5 4.29 3.01 1.87
CA ARG A 5 2.86 3.35 1.88
C ARG A 5 2.03 2.19 1.33
N ILE A 6 1.21 1.56 2.16
CA ILE A 6 0.38 0.39 1.78
C ILE A 6 -1.00 0.73 1.20
N THR A 7 -1.24 1.97 0.75
CA THR A 7 -2.60 2.49 0.44
C THR A 7 -3.39 1.58 -0.50
N TRP A 8 -2.82 1.16 -1.62
CA TRP A 8 -3.50 0.29 -2.59
C TRP A 8 -3.57 -1.17 -2.13
N LYS A 9 -2.60 -1.62 -1.32
CA LYS A 9 -2.57 -2.95 -0.70
C LYS A 9 -3.72 -3.17 0.29
N LYS A 10 -4.35 -2.10 0.81
CA LYS A 10 -5.56 -2.21 1.63
C LYS A 10 -6.70 -2.93 0.90
N LYS A 11 -6.86 -2.75 -0.42
CA LYS A 11 -7.88 -3.50 -1.18
C LYS A 11 -7.68 -5.01 -1.08
N THR A 12 -6.42 -5.45 -1.07
CA THR A 12 -6.09 -6.87 -0.90
C THR A 12 -6.46 -7.36 0.49
N ILE A 13 -6.17 -6.59 1.54
CA ILE A 13 -6.57 -6.89 2.92
C ILE A 13 -8.10 -7.01 3.01
N TRP A 14 -8.83 -6.01 2.49
CA TRP A 14 -10.30 -5.98 2.51
C TRP A 14 -10.92 -7.19 1.81
N ARG A 15 -10.38 -7.56 0.64
CA ARG A 15 -10.86 -8.70 -0.14
C ARG A 15 -10.58 -10.04 0.55
N ILE A 16 -9.38 -10.23 1.11
CA ILE A 16 -8.97 -11.52 1.69
C ILE A 16 -9.65 -11.76 3.04
N LEU A 17 -9.81 -10.72 3.85
CA LEU A 17 -10.37 -10.83 5.21
C LEU A 17 -11.86 -10.51 5.31
N ASP A 18 -12.52 -10.16 4.19
CA ASP A 18 -13.91 -9.73 4.13
C ASP A 18 -14.23 -8.65 5.21
N VAL A 19 -13.38 -7.62 5.26
CA VAL A 19 -13.28 -6.71 6.41
C VAL A 19 -14.57 -5.95 6.65
N GLU A 20 -15.21 -5.45 5.59
CA GLU A 20 -16.43 -4.65 5.71
C GLU A 20 -17.58 -5.47 6.29
N LYS A 21 -17.74 -6.73 5.85
CA LYS A 21 -18.73 -7.64 6.40
C LYS A 21 -18.44 -8.02 7.86
N ASN A 22 -17.18 -8.31 8.17
CA ASN A 22 -16.78 -8.84 9.47
C ASN A 22 -16.66 -7.76 10.57
N THR A 23 -16.39 -6.51 10.20
CA THR A 23 -16.09 -5.43 11.16
C THR A 23 -16.89 -4.14 10.94
N GLY A 24 -17.56 -3.99 9.80
CA GLY A 24 -18.24 -2.75 9.42
C GLY A 24 -17.30 -1.63 8.96
N ILE A 25 -15.97 -1.86 8.92
CA ILE A 25 -15.00 -0.85 8.50
C ILE A 25 -14.93 -0.81 6.97
N ALA A 26 -15.25 0.36 6.39
CA ALA A 26 -15.28 0.58 4.95
C ALA A 26 -14.02 1.32 4.44
N LEU A 27 -13.75 1.20 3.15
CA LEU A 27 -12.77 2.02 2.44
C LEU A 27 -13.46 3.10 1.60
N THR A 28 -13.02 4.34 1.73
CA THR A 28 -13.44 5.42 0.82
C THR A 28 -12.84 5.22 -0.57
N GLU A 29 -13.29 6.01 -1.56
CA GLU A 29 -12.69 6.04 -2.89
C GLU A 29 -11.17 6.34 -2.86
N SER A 30 -10.74 7.14 -1.89
CA SER A 30 -9.34 7.48 -1.63
C SER A 30 -8.58 6.45 -0.78
N LEU A 31 -9.23 5.35 -0.38
CA LEU A 31 -8.68 4.27 0.45
C LEU A 31 -8.32 4.69 1.89
N ALA A 32 -8.98 5.75 2.36
CA ALA A 32 -9.08 6.04 3.79
C ALA A 32 -10.04 5.03 4.44
N MET A 33 -9.80 4.71 5.72
CA MET A 33 -10.67 3.80 6.48
C MET A 33 -11.75 4.60 7.19
N GLN A 34 -12.97 4.07 7.22
CA GLN A 34 -14.11 4.62 7.96
C GLN A 34 -14.67 3.57 8.91
N PRO A 35 -14.75 3.84 10.23
CA PRO A 35 -14.45 5.11 10.91
C PRO A 35 -12.95 5.47 10.91
N ALA A 36 -12.63 6.76 11.06
CA ALA A 36 -11.25 7.27 11.04
C ALA A 36 -10.36 6.66 12.15
N SER A 37 -10.98 6.25 13.27
CA SER A 37 -10.35 5.52 14.37
C SER A 37 -10.13 4.03 14.01
N SER A 38 -9.44 3.76 12.91
CA SER A 38 -9.16 2.40 12.42
C SER A 38 -7.69 2.24 12.08
N VAL A 39 -7.15 1.03 12.25
CA VAL A 39 -5.78 0.67 11.89
C VAL A 39 -5.79 -0.65 11.11
N SER A 40 -4.97 -0.76 10.07
CA SER A 40 -4.75 -2.01 9.32
C SER A 40 -3.29 -2.13 8.89
N GLY A 41 -2.82 -3.36 8.73
CA GLY A 41 -1.43 -3.65 8.41
C GLY A 41 -1.19 -5.12 8.06
N TYR A 42 0.08 -5.46 7.87
CA TYR A 42 0.55 -6.83 7.66
C TYR A 42 1.34 -7.29 8.87
N TYR A 43 1.22 -8.58 9.21
CA TYR A 43 2.05 -9.22 10.21
C TYR A 43 3.20 -9.96 9.53
N PHE A 44 4.42 -9.73 10.00
CA PHE A 44 5.63 -10.46 9.59
C PHE A 44 6.20 -11.14 10.84
N ALA A 45 6.43 -12.45 10.76
CA ALA A 45 6.88 -13.27 11.90
C ALA A 45 8.38 -13.60 11.88
N HIS A 46 9.09 -13.22 10.81
CA HIS A 46 10.52 -13.51 10.69
C HIS A 46 11.30 -12.75 11.78
N PRO A 47 12.24 -13.39 12.52
CA PRO A 47 12.93 -12.76 13.66
C PRO A 47 13.75 -11.52 13.27
N GLU A 48 14.22 -11.47 12.02
CA GLU A 48 14.96 -10.32 11.50
C GLU A 48 14.08 -9.26 10.83
N SER A 49 12.75 -9.44 10.83
CA SER A 49 11.84 -8.44 10.27
C SER A 49 11.88 -7.16 11.09
N LYS A 50 12.06 -6.04 10.40
CA LYS A 50 12.13 -4.71 10.99
C LYS A 50 11.50 -3.68 10.07
N TYR A 51 10.98 -2.60 10.66
CA TYR A 51 10.56 -1.44 9.88
C TYR A 51 11.79 -0.76 9.27
N PHE A 52 11.72 -0.46 7.98
CA PHE A 52 12.72 0.32 7.28
C PHE A 52 12.05 1.29 6.31
N GLY A 53 12.71 2.42 6.03
CA GLY A 53 12.27 3.35 5.01
C GLY A 53 12.65 2.84 3.63
N LEU A 54 11.73 2.93 2.67
CA LEU A 54 11.98 2.48 1.29
C LEU A 54 13.08 3.27 0.57
N GLY A 55 13.28 4.54 0.94
CA GLY A 55 14.19 5.43 0.23
C GLY A 55 13.62 5.95 -1.09
N LYS A 56 14.51 6.44 -1.94
CA LYS A 56 14.19 6.88 -3.30
C LYS A 56 14.34 5.70 -4.27
N ILE A 57 13.45 5.61 -5.25
CA ILE A 57 13.45 4.60 -6.31
C ILE A 57 13.76 5.26 -7.65
N LEU A 58 14.43 4.51 -8.53
CA LEU A 58 14.77 4.93 -9.89
C LEU A 58 13.66 4.54 -10.88
N GLU A 59 13.75 5.04 -12.11
CA GLU A 59 12.73 4.83 -13.16
C GLU A 59 12.59 3.35 -13.54
N ASP A 60 13.68 2.58 -13.56
CA ASP A 60 13.66 1.13 -13.83
C ASP A 60 12.80 0.36 -12.80
N GLN A 61 12.87 0.73 -11.52
CA GLN A 61 12.03 0.16 -10.47
C GLN A 61 10.57 0.60 -10.59
N LEU A 62 10.33 1.79 -11.14
CA LEU A 62 8.98 2.30 -11.41
C LEU A 62 8.33 1.52 -12.54
N GLU A 63 9.06 1.25 -13.61
CA GLU A 63 8.63 0.45 -14.77
C GLU A 63 8.30 -0.99 -14.35
N ASP A 64 9.22 -1.68 -13.68
CA ASP A 64 8.98 -3.03 -13.17
C ASP A 64 7.79 -3.08 -12.19
N TYR A 65 7.60 -2.03 -11.38
CA TYR A 65 6.41 -1.93 -10.54
C TYR A 65 5.12 -1.78 -11.36
N ALA A 66 5.11 -0.94 -12.38
CA ALA A 66 3.94 -0.73 -13.24
C ALA A 66 3.52 -2.04 -13.92
N ASP A 67 4.48 -2.79 -14.46
CA ASP A 67 4.27 -4.07 -15.13
C ASP A 67 3.71 -5.13 -14.18
N ARG A 68 4.34 -5.35 -13.02
CA ARG A 68 3.86 -6.31 -12.00
C ARG A 68 2.50 -5.94 -11.39
N LYS A 69 2.01 -4.74 -11.65
CA LYS A 69 0.70 -4.26 -11.18
C LYS A 69 -0.32 -4.20 -12.31
N GLY A 70 0.09 -4.31 -13.57
CA GLY A 70 -0.77 -4.11 -14.73
C GLY A 70 -1.38 -2.71 -14.77
N ILE A 71 -0.61 -1.67 -14.42
CA ILE A 71 -1.06 -0.27 -14.44
C ILE A 71 -0.16 0.56 -15.36
N SER A 72 -0.65 1.71 -15.83
CA SER A 72 0.18 2.64 -16.59
C SER A 72 1.31 3.23 -15.74
N ILE A 73 2.41 3.59 -16.40
CA ILE A 73 3.55 4.26 -15.77
C ILE A 73 3.14 5.57 -15.09
N ASP A 74 2.23 6.35 -15.68
CA ASP A 74 1.72 7.59 -15.08
C ASP A 74 0.95 7.34 -13.78
N LYS A 75 0.17 6.25 -13.75
CA LYS A 75 -0.54 5.83 -12.55
C LYS A 75 0.45 5.39 -11.47
N ALA A 76 1.47 4.60 -11.84
CA ALA A 76 2.55 4.23 -10.92
C ALA A 76 3.28 5.46 -10.36
N ARG A 77 3.64 6.42 -11.23
CA ARG A 77 4.31 7.68 -10.88
C ARG A 77 3.50 8.49 -9.87
N ARG A 78 2.19 8.62 -10.08
CA ARG A 78 1.29 9.30 -9.14
C ARG A 78 1.29 8.65 -7.75
N TRP A 79 1.35 7.33 -7.67
CA TRP A 79 1.32 6.60 -6.40
C TRP A 79 2.66 6.61 -5.67
N LEU A 80 3.76 6.53 -6.41
CA LEU A 80 5.12 6.46 -5.89
C LEU A 80 5.84 7.80 -5.88
N SER A 81 5.17 8.90 -6.27
CA SER A 81 5.70 10.27 -6.28
C SER A 81 6.52 10.65 -5.04
N PRO A 82 6.13 10.33 -3.78
CA PRO A 82 6.96 10.66 -2.62
C PRO A 82 8.33 9.96 -2.60
N ASN A 83 8.40 8.79 -3.24
CA ASN A 83 9.56 7.91 -3.29
C ASN A 83 10.34 8.02 -4.60
N LEU A 84 9.89 8.79 -5.60
CA LEU A 84 10.66 8.99 -6.83
C LEU A 84 11.75 10.04 -6.64
N PHE A 85 12.88 9.86 -7.34
CA PHE A 85 13.89 10.90 -7.47
C PHE A 85 13.31 12.15 -8.14
#